data_AF-A0A328SFB0-F1
#
_entry.id   AF-A0A328SFB0-F1
#
_cell.length_a   1.000
_cell.length_b   1.000
_cell.length_c   1.000
_cell.angle_alpha   90.00
_cell.angle_beta   90.00
_cell.angle_gamma   90.00
#
_symmetry.space_group_name_H-M   'P 1'
#
loop_
_entity.id
_entity.type
_entity.pdbx_description
1 polymer ?
#
loop_
_entity_poly.entity_id
_entity_poly.type
_entity_poly.pdbx_seq_one_letter_code
_entity_poly.pdbx_strand_id
1 'polypeptide(L)' 'GFGKIVALMQEQGVETPIGCGGGAVRRDFVEETPQTFYGVEAYHTPKIVDAIVDKGKTWEDIRKEYADIVGEYVAAYS' A
#
# COMPACT_ATOMS: atom_id res chain seq x y z
N GLY A 1 5.85 -13.41 6.53
CA GLY A 1 4.90 -12.79 5.60
C GLY A 1 4.16 -11.68 6.30
N PHE A 2 3.58 -10.75 5.55
CA PHE A 2 2.93 -9.55 6.09
C PHE A 2 1.73 -9.87 6.98
N GLY A 3 1.04 -11.00 6.77
CA GLY A 3 -0.10 -11.42 7.60
C GLY A 3 0.18 -11.50 9.11
N LYS A 4 1.40 -11.85 9.54
CA LYS A 4 1.74 -11.85 10.98
C LYS A 4 1.81 -10.43 11.56
N ILE A 5 2.29 -9.47 10.78
CA ILE A 5 2.39 -8.07 11.20
C ILE A 5 0.99 -7.46 11.25
N VAL A 6 0.18 -7.70 10.22
CA VAL A 6 -1.21 -7.22 10.13
C VAL A 6 -2.07 -7.79 11.25
N ALA A 7 -1.96 -9.08 11.57
CA ALA A 7 -2.68 -9.67 12.70
C ALA A 7 -2.35 -8.96 14.02
N LEU A 8 -1.07 -8.70 14.30
CA LEU A 8 -0.64 -7.98 15.50
C LEU A 8 -1.16 -6.53 15.53
N MET A 9 -1.16 -5.84 14.39
CA MET A 9 -1.71 -4.48 14.27
C MET A 9 -3.21 -4.47 14.55
N GLN A 10 -3.96 -5.39 13.94
CA GLN A 10 -5.40 -5.54 14.13
C GLN A 10 -5.76 -5.91 15.57
N GLU A 11 -5.01 -6.80 16.21
CA GLU A 11 -5.16 -7.12 17.64
C GLU A 11 -5.00 -5.89 18.55
N GLN A 12 -4.19 -4.91 18.12
CA GLN A 12 -3.98 -3.64 18.83
C GLN A 12 -4.93 -2.52 18.38
N GLY A 13 -5.85 -2.78 17.44
CA GLY A 13 -6.75 -1.78 16.87
C GLY A 13 -6.05 -0.75 15.97
N VAL A 14 -4.91 -1.11 15.38
CA VAL A 14 -4.13 -0.27 14.46
C VAL A 14 -4.56 -0.55 13.01
N GLU A 15 -5.05 0.48 12.33
CA GLU A 15 -5.56 0.40 10.95
C GLU A 15 -4.64 1.07 9.91
N THR A 16 -3.40 1.43 10.30
CA THR A 16 -2.46 2.15 9.43
C THR A 16 -2.09 1.31 8.19
N PRO A 17 -2.17 1.86 6.97
CA PRO A 17 -1.71 1.19 5.76
C PRO A 17 -0.22 0.82 5.80
N ILE A 18 0.13 -0.35 5.26
CA ILE A 18 1.49 -0.88 5.18
C ILE A 18 1.96 -0.89 3.71
N GLY A 19 2.90 -0.01 3.38
CA GLY A 19 3.56 -0.04 2.07
C GLY A 19 4.65 -1.09 1.99
N CYS A 20 4.54 -2.03 1.06
CA CYS A 20 5.51 -3.12 0.88
C CYS A 20 6.16 -3.03 -0.51
N GLY A 21 7.49 -2.91 -0.56
CA GLY A 21 8.23 -2.84 -1.82
C GLY A 21 9.56 -3.59 -1.79
N GLY A 22 10.27 -3.58 -2.91
CA GLY A 22 11.57 -4.23 -3.09
C GLY A 22 11.52 -5.49 -3.97
N GLY A 23 12.64 -5.83 -4.63
CA GLY A 23 12.68 -6.88 -5.67
C GLY A 23 12.37 -8.31 -5.20
N ALA A 24 12.23 -8.53 -3.89
CA ALA A 24 11.85 -9.83 -3.32
C ALA A 24 10.33 -10.03 -3.21
N VAL A 25 9.52 -8.99 -3.43
CA VAL A 25 8.05 -9.06 -3.31
C VAL A 25 7.38 -8.63 -4.61
N ARG A 26 6.15 -9.12 -4.80
CA ARG A 26 5.28 -8.85 -5.95
C ARG A 26 3.87 -8.52 -5.46
N ARG A 27 3.08 -7.84 -6.31
CA ARG A 27 1.76 -7.31 -5.94
C ARG A 27 0.81 -8.37 -5.38
N ASP A 28 0.66 -9.51 -6.06
CA ASP A 28 -0.20 -10.61 -5.64
C ASP A 28 0.16 -11.14 -4.25
N PHE A 29 1.46 -11.27 -3.95
CA PHE A 29 1.92 -11.67 -2.62
C PHE A 29 1.70 -10.60 -1.54
N VAL A 30 1.86 -9.32 -1.88
CA VAL A 30 1.62 -8.24 -0.90
C VAL A 30 0.14 -8.12 -0.60
N GLU A 31 -0.69 -8.08 -1.64
CA GLU A 31 -2.10 -7.72 -1.57
C GLU A 31 -3.01 -8.89 -1.17
N GLU A 32 -2.47 -10.11 -0.99
CA GLU A 32 -3.17 -11.23 -0.35
C GLU A 32 -3.53 -10.95 1.12
N THR A 33 -2.80 -10.03 1.76
CA THR A 33 -3.02 -9.64 3.15
C THR A 33 -3.78 -8.29 3.19
N PRO A 34 -4.80 -8.10 4.04
CA PRO A 34 -5.42 -6.78 4.27
C PRO A 34 -4.43 -5.72 4.77
N GLN A 35 -4.78 -4.44 4.71
CA GLN A 35 -3.96 -3.31 5.18
C GLN A 35 -2.63 -3.07 4.45
N THR A 36 -2.18 -3.97 3.58
CA THR A 36 -0.95 -3.79 2.80
C THR A 36 -1.23 -3.14 1.43
N PHE A 37 -0.21 -2.57 0.79
CA PHE A 37 -0.24 -2.24 -0.64
C PHE A 37 1.16 -2.38 -1.24
N TYR A 38 1.23 -2.69 -2.53
CA TYR A 38 2.51 -2.87 -3.22
C TYR A 38 3.10 -1.52 -3.67
N GLY A 39 4.26 -1.17 -3.13
CA GLY A 39 5.03 0.00 -3.55
C GLY A 39 5.91 -0.35 -4.75
N VAL A 40 5.61 0.24 -5.91
CA VAL A 40 6.34 -0.05 -7.17
C VAL A 40 7.70 0.63 -7.21
N GLU A 41 7.75 1.94 -6.96
CA GLU A 41 8.98 2.74 -6.97
C GLU A 41 9.11 3.52 -5.66
N ALA A 42 10.35 3.70 -5.19
CA ALA A 42 10.61 4.39 -3.93
C ALA A 42 10.10 5.84 -3.92
N TYR A 43 10.16 6.53 -5.05
CA TYR A 43 9.73 7.93 -5.14
C TYR A 43 8.21 8.10 -5.18
N HIS A 44 7.43 7.01 -5.25
CA HIS A 44 5.98 7.06 -5.11
C HIS A 44 5.56 7.28 -3.66
N THR A 45 6.40 6.85 -2.69
CA THR A 45 6.06 6.86 -1.26
C THR A 45 5.60 8.23 -0.76
N PRO A 46 6.27 9.37 -1.04
CA PRO A 46 5.79 10.68 -0.59
C PRO A 46 4.37 11.00 -1.09
N LYS A 47 4.06 10.74 -2.37
CA LYS A 47 2.73 10.99 -2.94
C LYS A 47 1.64 10.14 -2.28
N ILE A 48 1.98 8.91 -1.93
CA ILE A 48 1.07 7.99 -1.22
C ILE A 48 0.85 8.46 0.23
N VAL A 49 1.92 8.91 0.90
CA VAL A 49 1.81 9.47 2.26
C VAL A 49 0.95 10.74 2.25
N ASP A 50 1.13 11.64 1.29
CA ASP A 50 0.27 12.83 1.14
C ASP A 50 -1.20 12.42 0.92
N ALA A 51 -1.46 11.37 0.13
CA ALA A 51 -2.80 10.85 -0.06
C ALA A 51 -3.40 10.26 1.23
N ILE A 52 -2.60 9.64 2.09
CA ILE A 52 -3.04 9.13 3.40
C ILE A 52 -3.32 10.29 4.36
N VAL A 53 -2.36 11.19 4.55
CA VAL A 53 -2.40 12.24 5.57
C VAL A 53 -3.37 13.36 5.19
N ASP A 54 -3.35 13.81 3.94
CA ASP A 54 -4.13 14.99 3.52
C ASP A 54 -5.52 14.62 3.02
N LYS A 55 -5.67 13.42 2.44
CA LYS A 55 -6.93 12.98 1.81
C LYS A 55 -7.61 11.82 2.54
N GLY A 56 -7.01 11.31 3.61
CA GLY A 56 -7.56 10.22 4.40
C GLY A 56 -7.68 8.90 3.64
N LYS A 57 -6.89 8.69 2.58
CA LYS A 57 -6.99 7.46 1.77
C LYS A 57 -6.62 6.24 2.58
N THR A 58 -7.46 5.21 2.47
CA THR A 58 -7.24 3.89 3.05
C THR A 58 -6.33 3.04 2.17
N TRP A 59 -5.90 1.88 2.66
CA TRP A 59 -5.17 0.91 1.85
C TRP A 59 -6.00 0.41 0.65
N GLU A 60 -7.32 0.34 0.77
CA GLU A 60 -8.22 -0.05 -0.32
C GLU A 60 -8.22 1.00 -1.43
N ASP A 61 -8.32 2.28 -1.04
CA ASP A 61 -8.24 3.41 -1.98
C ASP A 61 -6.89 3.45 -2.70
N ILE A 62 -5.79 3.20 -1.97
CA ILE A 62 -4.45 3.16 -2.56
C ILE A 62 -4.34 2.06 -3.62
N ARG A 63 -4.85 0.85 -3.34
CA ARG A 63 -4.82 -0.25 -4.32
C ARG A 63 -5.62 0.05 -5.57
N LYS A 64 -6.75 0.74 -5.41
CA LYS A 64 -7.67 1.08 -6.51
C LYS A 64 -7.16 2.25 -7.34
N GLU A 65 -6.56 3.25 -6.69
CA GLU A 65 -6.26 4.56 -7.28
C GLU A 65 -4.75 4.81 -7.37
N TYR A 66 -3.91 3.76 -7.29
CA TYR A 66 -2.45 3.89 -7.20
C TYR A 66 -1.88 4.79 -8.30
N ALA A 67 -2.21 4.49 -9.56
CA ALA A 67 -1.75 5.25 -10.73
C ALA A 67 -2.18 6.73 -10.67
N ASP A 68 -3.41 7.00 -10.22
CA ASP A 68 -3.93 8.37 -10.08
C ASP A 68 -3.25 9.11 -8.92
N ILE A 69 -2.96 8.43 -7.82
CA ILE A 69 -2.23 9.00 -6.67
C ILE A 69 -0.81 9.38 -7.06
N VAL A 70 -0.12 8.50 -7.78
CA VAL A 70 1.27 8.76 -8.17
C VAL A 70 1.36 9.64 -9.42
N GLY A 71 0.26 9.83 -10.14
CA GLY A 71 0.16 10.72 -11.31
C GLY A 71 0.88 10.18 -12.55
N GLU A 72 1.05 8.87 -12.65
CA GLU A 72 1.70 8.21 -13.79
C GLU A 72 1.16 6.80 -14.02
N TYR A 73 1.37 6.28 -15.22
CA TYR A 73 1.00 4.91 -15.56
C TYR A 73 1.90 3.91 -14.81
N VAL A 74 1.28 2.95 -14.14
CA VAL A 74 1.98 1.90 -13.38
C VAL A 74 1.43 0.55 -13.80
N ALA A 75 2.21 -0.20 -14.59
CA ALA A 75 1.78 -1.48 -15.16
C ALA A 75 1.33 -2.50 -14.10
N ALA A 76 1.95 -2.48 -12.91
CA ALA A 76 1.56 -3.37 -11.81
C ALA A 76 0.15 -3.08 -11.27
N TYR A 77 -0.41 -1.89 -11.53
CA TYR A 77 -1.70 -1.39 -11.04
C TYR A 77 -2.72 -1.14 -12.14
N SER A 78 -2.40 -1.54 -13.38
CA SER A 78 -3.29 -1.46 -14.54
C SER A 78 -4.05 -2.75 -14.78
#